data_AF-A0A1T5KBX1-F1
#
_entry.id   AF-A0A1T5KBX1-F1
#
_cell.length_a   1.000
_cell.length_b   1.000
_cell.length_c   1.000
_cell.angle_alpha   90.00
_cell.angle_beta   90.00
_cell.angle_gamma   90.00
#
_symmetry.space_group_name_H-M   'P 1'
#
loop_
_entity.id
_entity.type
_entity.pdbx_description
1 polymer ?
#
loop_
_entity_poly.entity_id
_entity_poly.type
_entity_poly.pdbx_seq_one_letter_code
_entity_poly.pdbx_strand_id
1 'polypeptide(L)'
;MDSKLMKWFLAPIVFLLLSLVSCEKKAPCHEEDYNITAAEAVEIVTPILDKYSEEHRFWLISKDPIPANTTLKYGQFGYYDPHSEYCGKFKSPNYKAWLIMIGPDARIDGSVYGTVNLFVDVNTGEYEEIRADGQISDIEWGNIVQS
;
A
#
# COMPACT_ATOMS: atom_id res chain seq x y z
N MET A 1 -18.52 48.41 -15.14
CA MET A 1 -17.46 47.91 -14.24
C MET A 1 -17.81 46.47 -13.93
N ASP A 2 -17.23 45.56 -14.69
CA ASP A 2 -17.50 44.12 -14.65
C ASP A 2 -16.90 43.45 -13.41
N SER A 3 -17.64 42.56 -12.76
CA SER A 3 -17.15 41.66 -11.71
C SER A 3 -17.28 40.19 -12.12
N LYS A 4 -16.76 39.85 -13.31
CA LYS A 4 -16.28 38.50 -13.62
C LYS A 4 -14.78 38.47 -13.29
N LEU A 5 -14.41 37.91 -12.15
CA LEU A 5 -13.18 37.12 -11.91
C LEU A 5 -13.00 36.94 -10.39
N MET A 6 -13.47 35.81 -9.87
CA MET A 6 -12.92 35.23 -8.63
C MET A 6 -12.89 33.71 -8.82
N LYS A 7 -11.92 33.30 -9.62
CA LYS A 7 -11.32 31.95 -9.56
C LYS A 7 -9.88 32.17 -9.10
N TRP A 8 -9.29 31.12 -8.52
CA TRP A 8 -7.87 31.00 -8.13
C TRP A 8 -7.53 31.75 -6.82
N PHE A 9 -7.02 31.18 -5.74
CA PHE A 9 -6.34 29.92 -5.45
C PHE A 9 -6.64 29.53 -4.00
N LEU A 10 -7.17 28.33 -3.76
CA LEU A 10 -7.12 27.68 -2.45
C LEU A 10 -6.33 26.38 -2.65
N ALA A 11 -5.01 26.50 -2.67
CA ALA A 11 -4.12 25.35 -2.52
C ALA A 11 -4.01 25.07 -1.01
N PRO A 12 -4.28 23.84 -0.53
CA PRO A 12 -4.11 23.53 0.87
C PRO A 12 -2.63 23.50 1.22
N ILE A 13 -2.35 24.16 2.34
CA ILE A 13 -1.06 24.31 3.01
C ILE A 13 -0.45 22.93 3.27
N VAL A 14 0.49 22.51 2.43
CA VAL A 14 1.41 21.42 2.73
C VAL A 14 2.44 21.98 3.71
N PHE A 15 2.29 21.63 4.98
CA PHE A 15 3.24 21.95 6.04
C PHE A 15 4.56 21.21 5.75
N LEU A 16 5.46 21.89 5.07
CA LEU A 16 6.81 21.45 4.75
C LEU A 16 7.66 21.55 6.02
N LEU A 17 7.62 20.50 6.87
CA LEU A 17 8.58 20.33 7.96
C LEU A 17 9.93 19.91 7.38
N LEU A 18 10.70 20.90 6.94
CA LEU A 18 12.15 20.81 6.80
C LEU A 18 12.75 20.54 8.18
N SER A 19 13.15 19.30 8.44
CA SER A 19 14.15 19.00 9.46
C SER A 19 15.29 18.21 8.84
N LEU A 20 16.47 18.83 8.93
CA LEU A 20 17.78 18.40 8.49
C LEU A 20 18.18 17.08 9.18
N VAL A 21 18.43 16.01 8.42
CA VAL A 21 19.34 14.95 8.86
C VAL A 21 20.11 14.37 7.66
N SER A 22 21.43 14.56 7.72
CA SER A 22 22.51 13.86 7.03
C SER A 22 22.50 13.81 5.50
N CYS A 23 23.34 14.67 4.91
CA CYS A 23 23.85 14.54 3.55
C CYS A 23 24.86 13.38 3.52
N GLU A 24 24.39 12.14 3.56
CA GLU A 24 25.13 11.04 2.96
C GLU A 24 24.81 11.09 1.47
N LYS A 25 25.83 11.36 0.64
CA LYS A 25 25.74 11.14 -0.80
C LYS A 25 25.43 9.66 -1.00
N LYS A 26 24.14 9.31 -1.12
CA LYS A 26 23.76 8.08 -1.81
C LYS A 26 24.39 8.18 -3.19
N ALA A 27 25.18 7.15 -3.54
CA ALA A 27 25.58 6.90 -4.92
C ALA A 27 24.34 7.08 -5.82
N PRO A 28 24.48 7.57 -7.07
CA PRO A 28 23.33 7.73 -7.95
C PRO A 28 22.59 6.38 -7.97
N CYS A 29 21.44 6.33 -7.30
CA CYS A 29 20.55 5.22 -7.45
C CYS A 29 20.27 5.22 -8.95
N HIS A 30 20.66 4.17 -9.66
CA HIS A 30 20.09 3.92 -10.97
C HIS A 30 18.58 3.99 -10.77
N GLU A 31 17.93 5.04 -11.28
CA GLU A 31 16.50 4.99 -11.52
C GLU A 31 16.34 3.84 -12.49
N GLU A 32 15.94 2.68 -11.98
CA GLU A 32 15.46 1.62 -12.86
C GLU A 32 14.26 2.22 -13.60
N ASP A 33 14.37 2.31 -14.93
CA ASP A 33 13.31 2.82 -15.79
C ASP A 33 12.11 1.87 -15.69
N TYR A 34 11.18 2.17 -14.78
CA TYR A 34 9.89 1.51 -14.70
C TYR A 34 8.97 2.10 -15.77
N ASN A 35 8.24 1.26 -16.50
CA ASN A 35 7.28 1.75 -17.50
C ASN A 35 6.04 2.36 -16.85
N ILE A 36 5.70 1.92 -15.64
CA ILE A 36 4.51 2.32 -14.89
C ILE A 36 4.96 3.05 -13.63
N THR A 37 4.48 4.27 -13.45
CA THR A 37 4.64 5.06 -12.23
C THR A 37 3.64 4.63 -11.14
N ALA A 38 3.91 5.04 -9.89
CA ALA A 38 2.96 4.81 -8.79
C ALA A 38 1.57 5.43 -9.05
N ALA A 39 1.52 6.59 -9.71
CA ALA A 39 0.27 7.25 -10.06
C ALA A 39 -0.53 6.45 -11.11
N GLU A 40 0.13 6.00 -12.17
CA GLU A 40 -0.49 5.15 -13.20
C GLU A 40 -0.96 3.81 -12.61
N ALA A 41 -0.20 3.23 -11.67
CA ALA A 41 -0.63 2.04 -10.96
C ALA A 41 -1.93 2.26 -10.18
N VAL A 42 -2.10 3.41 -9.51
CA VAL A 42 -3.35 3.79 -8.84
C VAL A 42 -4.49 3.95 -9.84
N GLU A 43 -4.25 4.60 -10.99
CA GLU A 43 -5.25 4.76 -12.04
C GLU A 43 -5.74 3.40 -12.57
N ILE A 44 -4.83 2.45 -12.80
CA ILE A 44 -5.14 1.08 -13.25
C ILE A 44 -6.12 0.39 -12.29
N VAL A 45 -5.89 0.50 -10.98
CA VAL A 45 -6.68 -0.22 -9.97
C VAL A 45 -7.81 0.62 -9.36
N THR A 46 -8.03 1.86 -9.82
CA THR A 46 -9.07 2.76 -9.30
C THR A 46 -10.46 2.10 -9.19
N PRO A 47 -10.95 1.30 -10.16
CA PRO A 47 -12.24 0.63 -10.01
C PRO A 47 -12.32 -0.31 -8.79
N ILE A 48 -11.20 -0.92 -8.39
CA ILE A 48 -11.12 -1.77 -7.20
C ILE A 48 -11.05 -0.89 -5.94
N LEU A 49 -10.29 0.21 -5.98
CA LEU A 49 -10.22 1.17 -4.88
C LEU A 49 -11.56 1.81 -4.58
N ASP A 50 -12.34 2.16 -5.61
CA ASP A 50 -13.68 2.72 -5.47
C ASP A 50 -14.62 1.74 -4.75
N LYS A 51 -14.61 0.47 -5.16
CA LYS A 51 -15.36 -0.60 -4.51
C LYS A 51 -15.06 -0.69 -3.01
N TYR A 52 -13.78 -0.68 -2.62
CA TYR A 52 -13.40 -0.78 -1.20
C TYR A 52 -13.58 0.54 -0.43
N SER A 53 -13.59 1.68 -1.12
CA SER A 53 -13.90 2.98 -0.52
C SER A 53 -15.38 3.07 -0.11
N GLU A 54 -16.29 2.45 -0.88
CA GLU A 54 -17.70 2.28 -0.49
C GLU A 54 -17.85 1.43 0.78
N GLU A 55 -16.93 0.51 1.04
CA GLU A 55 -16.83 -0.27 2.29
C GLU A 55 -16.16 0.53 3.43
N HIS A 56 -15.92 1.84 3.26
CA HIS A 56 -15.24 2.73 4.21
C HIS A 56 -13.81 2.31 4.57
N ARG A 57 -13.13 1.62 3.65
CA ARG A 57 -11.74 1.19 3.84
C ARG A 57 -10.79 2.21 3.25
N PHE A 58 -9.69 2.47 3.96
CA PHE A 58 -8.60 3.30 3.44
C PHE A 58 -7.59 2.44 2.68
N TRP A 59 -6.79 3.08 1.81
CA TRP A 59 -5.69 2.41 1.13
C TRP A 59 -4.41 3.24 1.17
N LEU A 60 -3.28 2.56 0.98
CA LEU A 60 -1.93 3.12 0.95
C LEU A 60 -1.16 2.50 -0.22
N ILE A 61 -0.25 3.25 -0.83
CA ILE A 61 0.66 2.74 -1.87
C ILE A 61 2.10 2.70 -1.35
N SER A 62 2.88 1.71 -1.79
CA SER A 62 4.30 1.59 -1.47
C SER A 62 5.10 2.78 -2.00
N LYS A 63 6.10 3.20 -1.23
CA LYS A 63 7.00 4.31 -1.63
C LYS A 63 7.87 3.94 -2.83
N ASP A 64 8.27 2.68 -2.89
CA ASP A 64 9.10 2.08 -3.94
C ASP A 64 8.44 0.77 -4.40
N PRO A 65 8.72 0.29 -5.62
CA PRO A 65 8.21 -1.00 -6.04
C PRO A 65 8.80 -2.15 -5.23
N ILE A 66 7.96 -3.10 -4.88
CA ILE A 66 8.31 -4.31 -4.15
C ILE A 66 9.00 -5.29 -5.12
N PRO A 67 10.23 -5.78 -4.81
CA PRO A 67 10.87 -6.79 -5.63
C PRO A 67 10.08 -8.10 -5.71
N ALA A 68 10.31 -8.87 -6.77
CA ALA A 68 9.72 -10.20 -6.93
C ALA A 68 10.01 -11.12 -5.74
N ASN A 69 9.04 -11.95 -5.33
CA ASN A 69 9.15 -12.95 -4.26
C ASN A 69 9.58 -12.37 -2.90
N THR A 70 9.35 -11.08 -2.65
CA THR A 70 9.61 -10.44 -1.37
C THR A 70 8.65 -10.96 -0.32
N THR A 71 9.17 -11.37 0.84
CA THR A 71 8.31 -11.74 1.98
C THR A 71 7.85 -10.48 2.69
N LEU A 72 6.56 -10.19 2.58
CA LEU A 72 5.84 -9.16 3.31
C LEU A 72 5.34 -9.72 4.63
N LYS A 73 5.41 -8.91 5.69
CA LYS A 73 4.98 -9.29 7.04
C LYS A 73 3.82 -8.40 7.49
N TYR A 74 2.81 -9.03 8.08
CA TYR A 74 1.61 -8.36 8.54
C TYR A 74 1.31 -8.70 10.00
N GLY A 75 1.02 -7.70 10.82
CA GLY A 75 0.59 -7.91 12.20
C GLY A 75 -0.77 -8.60 12.30
N GLN A 76 -1.20 -8.86 13.54
CA GLN A 76 -2.42 -9.61 13.88
C GLN A 76 -3.71 -9.06 13.26
N PHE A 77 -3.74 -7.79 12.88
CA PHE A 77 -4.90 -7.14 12.25
C PHE A 77 -4.74 -6.93 10.74
N GLY A 78 -3.78 -7.61 10.11
CA GLY A 78 -3.54 -7.51 8.66
C GLY A 78 -2.81 -6.24 8.24
N TYR A 79 -2.38 -5.37 9.15
CA TYR A 79 -1.54 -4.22 8.81
C TYR A 79 -0.10 -4.64 8.55
N TYR A 80 0.55 -3.99 7.57
CA TYR A 80 1.98 -4.20 7.33
C TYR A 80 2.78 -3.89 8.59
N ASP A 81 3.47 -4.90 9.12
CA ASP A 81 4.32 -4.80 10.29
C ASP A 81 5.61 -5.62 10.05
N PRO A 82 6.68 -4.98 9.55
CA PRO A 82 7.92 -5.68 9.23
C PRO A 82 8.67 -6.16 10.48
N HIS A 83 8.32 -5.64 11.66
CA HIS A 83 9.00 -5.91 12.93
C HIS A 83 8.30 -6.99 13.75
N SER A 84 7.03 -7.31 13.47
CA SER A 84 6.33 -8.36 14.21
C SER A 84 6.95 -9.75 13.99
N GLU A 85 7.19 -10.45 15.09
CA GLU A 85 7.63 -11.85 15.11
C GLU A 85 6.44 -12.82 15.02
N TYR A 86 5.25 -12.36 15.43
CA TYR A 86 3.97 -13.08 15.37
C TYR A 86 3.11 -12.46 14.25
N CYS A 87 3.60 -12.61 13.02
CA CYS A 87 3.03 -11.99 11.85
C CYS A 87 2.56 -13.02 10.83
N GLY A 88 1.58 -12.63 10.04
CA GLY A 88 1.31 -13.30 8.79
C GLY A 88 2.39 -12.97 7.76
N LYS A 89 2.90 -13.97 7.06
CA LYS A 89 3.91 -13.81 6.01
C LYS A 89 3.29 -14.13 4.67
N PHE A 90 3.45 -13.22 3.72
CA PHE A 90 2.97 -13.38 2.36
C PHE A 90 4.12 -13.06 1.38
N LYS A 91 4.29 -13.86 0.33
CA LYS A 91 5.30 -13.59 -0.70
C LYS A 91 4.68 -12.81 -1.85
N SER A 92 5.26 -11.65 -2.19
CA SER A 92 4.86 -10.92 -3.40
C SER A 92 4.98 -11.82 -4.65
N PRO A 93 4.24 -11.49 -5.73
CA PRO A 93 4.35 -12.21 -6.99
C PRO A 93 5.79 -12.31 -7.53
N ASN A 94 5.98 -13.14 -8.54
CA ASN A 94 7.30 -13.39 -9.15
C ASN A 94 7.79 -12.25 -10.07
N TYR A 95 7.18 -11.07 -9.98
CA TYR A 95 7.55 -9.85 -10.69
C TYR A 95 7.65 -8.67 -9.72
N LYS A 96 8.33 -7.61 -10.16
CA LYS A 96 8.46 -6.35 -9.42
C LYS A 96 7.17 -5.55 -9.57
N ALA A 97 6.60 -5.05 -8.48
CA ALA A 97 5.27 -4.45 -8.50
C ALA A 97 5.14 -3.24 -7.59
N TRP A 98 4.29 -2.29 -7.96
CA TRP A 98 3.70 -1.34 -7.01
C TRP A 98 2.72 -2.08 -6.12
N LEU A 99 2.82 -1.89 -4.81
CA LEU A 99 1.90 -2.48 -3.85
C LEU A 99 0.91 -1.41 -3.38
N ILE A 100 -0.37 -1.62 -3.67
CA ILE A 100 -1.46 -0.86 -3.07
C ILE A 100 -2.13 -1.74 -2.03
N MET A 101 -2.08 -1.32 -0.78
CA MET A 101 -2.64 -2.00 0.37
C MET A 101 -3.94 -1.31 0.78
N ILE A 102 -5.07 -2.02 0.72
CA ILE A 102 -6.34 -1.57 1.28
C ILE A 102 -6.45 -2.15 2.69
N GLY A 103 -6.54 -1.27 3.69
CA GLY A 103 -6.63 -1.62 5.11
C GLY A 103 -7.83 -2.52 5.40
N PRO A 104 -7.84 -3.23 6.54
CA PRO A 104 -8.85 -4.23 6.87
C PRO A 104 -10.26 -3.63 7.03
N ASP A 105 -11.29 -4.43 6.77
CA ASP A 105 -12.71 -4.13 7.04
C ASP A 105 -12.98 -4.32 8.53
N ALA A 106 -13.52 -3.30 9.19
CA ALA A 106 -13.94 -3.36 10.59
C ALA A 106 -15.47 -3.36 10.65
N ARG A 107 -16.05 -4.49 11.09
CA ARG A 107 -17.50 -4.65 11.18
C ARG A 107 -18.05 -4.23 12.53
N ILE A 108 -19.33 -3.89 12.55
CA ILE A 108 -20.08 -3.44 13.75
C ILE A 108 -20.09 -4.51 14.86
N ASP A 109 -19.94 -5.78 14.50
CA ASP A 109 -19.83 -6.91 15.44
C ASP A 109 -18.44 -7.05 16.09
N GLY A 110 -17.50 -6.14 15.79
CA GLY A 110 -16.13 -6.14 16.30
C GLY A 110 -15.18 -7.06 15.53
N SER A 111 -15.64 -7.71 14.45
CA SER A 111 -14.77 -8.53 13.61
C SER A 111 -13.97 -7.68 12.61
N VAL A 112 -12.71 -8.06 12.41
CA VAL A 112 -11.78 -7.41 11.47
C VAL A 112 -11.45 -8.41 10.36
N TYR A 113 -11.82 -8.07 9.12
CA TYR A 113 -11.51 -8.87 7.93
C TYR A 113 -10.36 -8.23 7.15
N GLY A 114 -9.52 -9.09 6.61
CA GLY A 114 -8.15 -8.84 6.20
C GLY A 114 -7.89 -7.70 5.25
N THR A 115 -6.61 -7.43 5.10
CA THR A 115 -6.06 -6.47 4.16
C THR A 115 -6.14 -7.00 2.74
N VAL A 116 -6.38 -6.14 1.76
CA VAL A 116 -6.30 -6.50 0.34
C VAL A 116 -5.03 -5.89 -0.22
N ASN A 117 -4.23 -6.70 -0.89
CA ASN A 117 -3.01 -6.27 -1.57
C ASN A 117 -3.25 -6.32 -3.07
N LEU A 118 -3.04 -5.19 -3.74
CA LEU A 118 -3.03 -5.08 -5.18
C LEU A 118 -1.57 -4.94 -5.62
N PHE A 119 -1.06 -5.93 -6.34
CA PHE A 119 0.28 -5.91 -6.93
C PHE A 119 0.15 -5.52 -8.40
N VAL A 120 0.61 -4.33 -8.77
CA VAL A 120 0.60 -3.85 -10.16
C VAL A 120 2.01 -3.97 -10.72
N ASP A 121 2.21 -4.80 -11.74
CA ASP A 121 3.50 -4.99 -12.40
C ASP A 121 4.04 -3.64 -12.93
N VAL A 122 5.29 -3.31 -12.58
CA VAL A 122 5.92 -2.03 -12.94
C VAL A 122 6.20 -1.85 -14.44
N ASN A 123 6.11 -2.92 -15.22
CA ASN A 123 6.42 -2.95 -16.65
C ASN A 123 5.16 -3.12 -17.52
N THR A 124 4.19 -3.92 -17.06
CA THR A 124 3.00 -4.28 -17.86
C THR A 124 1.73 -3.59 -17.40
N GLY A 125 1.65 -3.19 -16.13
CA GLY A 125 0.41 -2.68 -15.53
C GLY A 125 -0.63 -3.76 -15.25
N GLU A 126 -0.34 -5.04 -15.52
CA GLU A 126 -1.19 -6.14 -15.05
C GLU A 126 -1.19 -6.17 -13.51
N TYR A 127 -2.32 -6.56 -12.91
CA TYR A 127 -2.42 -6.58 -11.46
C TYR A 127 -3.06 -7.85 -10.89
N GLU A 128 -2.62 -8.19 -9.68
CA GLU A 128 -3.19 -9.27 -8.87
C GLU A 128 -3.79 -8.73 -7.56
N GLU A 129 -5.01 -9.18 -7.23
CA GLU A 129 -5.64 -8.91 -5.94
C GLU A 129 -5.46 -10.11 -5.01
N ILE A 130 -4.86 -9.87 -3.85
CA ILE A 130 -4.58 -10.91 -2.85
C ILE A 130 -5.07 -10.45 -1.48
N ARG A 131 -5.97 -11.24 -0.90
CA ARG A 131 -6.49 -11.00 0.45
C ARG A 131 -5.58 -11.61 1.51
N ALA A 132 -5.28 -10.82 2.53
CA ALA A 132 -4.51 -11.13 3.72
C ALA A 132 -5.44 -11.17 4.95
N ASP A 133 -6.29 -12.20 5.07
CA ASP A 133 -7.18 -12.44 6.21
C ASP A 133 -6.45 -13.02 7.44
N GLY A 134 -6.89 -12.62 8.64
CA GLY A 134 -6.39 -13.13 9.94
C GLY A 134 -6.62 -14.62 10.20
N GLN A 135 -7.13 -15.36 9.21
CA GLN A 135 -7.32 -16.80 9.21
C GLN A 135 -6.94 -17.39 7.84
N ILE A 136 -5.80 -16.99 7.26
CA ILE A 136 -5.29 -17.63 6.05
C ILE A 136 -4.62 -18.96 6.42
N SER A 137 -5.13 -20.05 5.85
CA SER A 137 -4.58 -21.41 5.96
C SER A 137 -3.17 -21.56 5.40
N ASP A 138 -2.73 -20.61 4.58
CA ASP A 138 -1.41 -20.59 3.91
C ASP A 138 -0.41 -19.62 4.57
N ILE A 139 -0.79 -19.01 5.70
CA ILE A 139 0.07 -18.13 6.48
C ILE A 139 0.59 -18.90 7.70
N GLU A 140 1.91 -19.04 7.80
CA GLU A 140 2.57 -19.48 9.03
C GLU A 140 2.48 -18.37 10.10
N TRP A 141 1.43 -18.41 10.91
CA TRP A 141 1.38 -17.65 12.14
C TRP A 141 2.39 -18.27 13.12
N GLY A 142 3.38 -17.49 13.55
CA GLY A 142 4.27 -17.92 14.65
C GLY A 142 3.41 -18.34 15.84
N ASN A 143 3.65 -19.54 16.37
CA ASN A 143 2.83 -20.15 17.42
C ASN A 143 2.50 -19.14 18.53
N ILE A 144 1.28 -18.62 18.55
CA ILE A 144 0.77 -17.95 19.74
C ILE A 144 0.41 -19.08 20.70
N VAL A 145 1.34 -19.40 21.59
CA VAL A 145 1.00 -20.15 22.80
C VAL A 145 0.10 -19.21 23.59
N GLN A 146 -1.22 -19.42 23.50
CA GLN A 146 -2.16 -18.84 24.45
C GLN A 146 -1.83 -19.47 25.81
N SER A 147 -1.10 -18.73 26.65
CA SER A 147 -0.95 -19.03 28.07
C SER A 147 -2.05 -18.34 28.87
#